data_AF-A0AB39WL43-F1
#
_entry.id   AF-A0AB39WL43-F1
#
_cell.length_a   1.000
_cell.length_b   1.000
_cell.length_c   1.000
_cell.angle_alpha   90.00
_cell.angle_beta   90.00
_cell.angle_gamma   90.00
#
_symmetry.space_group_name_H-M   'P 1'
#
loop_
_entity.id
_entity.type
_entity.pdbx_description
1 polymer ?
#
loop_
_entity_poly.entity_id
_entity_poly.type
_entity_poly.pdbx_seq_one_letter_code
_entity_poly.pdbx_strand_id
1 'polypeptide(L)' 'MKNKSEKIKETWEVQKAKLKEKFAGLTDTDFLFLEGKENEMIEKLKLKLGKTEVEIYQILNSI' A
#
# COMPACT_ATOMS: atom_id res chain seq x y z
N MET A 1 29.27 11.70 9.56
CA MET A 1 28.68 12.18 8.29
C MET A 1 27.17 11.99 8.40
N LYS A 2 26.37 13.07 8.33
CA LYS A 2 24.90 13.01 8.41
C LYS A 2 24.34 12.93 6.98
N ASN A 3 24.08 11.71 6.49
CA ASN A 3 23.36 11.54 5.23
C ASN A 3 21.86 11.58 5.51
N LYS A 4 21.35 12.81 5.53
CA LYS A 4 19.94 13.16 5.49
C LYS A 4 19.48 12.94 4.03
N SER A 5 18.38 12.21 3.83
CA SER A 5 17.55 12.17 2.61
C SER A 5 17.73 10.99 1.64
N GLU A 6 17.87 9.77 2.13
CA GLU A 6 17.24 8.64 1.45
C GLU A 6 16.00 8.29 2.27
N LYS A 7 14.90 9.02 2.03
CA LYS A 7 13.58 8.44 2.26
C LYS A 7 13.61 7.16 1.42
N ILE A 8 13.86 6.03 2.07
CA ILE A 8 13.66 4.72 1.49
C ILE A 8 12.33 4.84 0.78
N LYS A 9 12.34 4.83 -0.56
CA LYS A 9 11.13 4.54 -1.33
C LYS A 9 10.74 3.18 -0.80
N GLU A 10 9.88 3.12 0.22
CA GLU A 10 9.46 1.86 0.79
C GLU A 10 8.97 1.02 -0.37
N THR A 11 9.59 -0.14 -0.53
CA THR A 11 9.21 -1.02 -1.63
C THR A 11 7.76 -1.41 -1.42
N TRP A 12 7.04 -1.57 -2.52
CA TRP A 12 5.62 -1.92 -2.49
C TRP A 12 5.34 -3.15 -1.61
N GLU A 13 6.29 -4.08 -1.52
CA GLU A 13 6.24 -5.23 -0.61
C GLU A 13 6.14 -4.86 0.88
N VAL A 14 6.84 -3.81 1.33
CA VAL A 14 6.75 -3.30 2.70
C VAL A 14 5.38 -2.66 2.95
N GLN A 15 4.89 -1.87 1.99
CA GLN A 15 3.57 -1.25 2.09
C GLN A 15 2.45 -2.31 2.14
N LYS A 16 2.55 -3.38 1.33
CA LYS A 16 1.65 -4.53 1.38
C LYS A 16 1.64 -5.20 2.75
N ALA A 17 2.82 -5.46 3.33
CA ALA A 17 2.93 -6.12 4.63
C ALA A 17 2.25 -5.29 5.73
N LYS A 18 2.51 -3.99 5.79
CA LYS A 18 1.91 -3.09 6.77
C LYS A 18 0.41 -2.88 6.55
N LEU A 19 -0.08 -2.92 5.29
CA LEU A 19 -1.51 -2.92 5.01
C LEU A 19 -2.21 -4.18 5.56
N LYS A 20 -1.59 -5.37 5.44
CA LYS A 20 -2.13 -6.61 6.03
C LYS A 20 -2.16 -6.55 7.55
N GLU A 21 -1.13 -5.97 8.17
CA GLU A 21 -1.09 -5.74 9.62
C GLU A 21 -2.23 -4.81 10.08
N LYS A 22 -2.46 -3.72 9.34
CA LYS A 22 -3.48 -2.72 9.67
C LYS A 22 -4.92 -3.17 9.39
N PHE A 23 -5.11 -4.02 8.37
CA PHE A 23 -6.42 -4.48 7.93
C PHE A 23 -6.47 -6.00 7.90
N ALA A 24 -7.00 -6.60 8.98
CA ALA A 24 -7.13 -8.05 9.12
C ALA A 24 -7.96 -8.74 8.01
N GLY A 25 -8.74 -7.97 7.24
CA GLY A 25 -9.48 -8.48 6.07
C GLY A 25 -8.69 -8.54 4.77
N LEU A 26 -7.46 -8.00 4.73
CA LEU A 26 -6.58 -8.05 3.57
C LEU A 26 -5.73 -9.32 3.60
N THR A 27 -5.63 -9.96 2.45
CA THR A 27 -4.97 -11.25 2.23
C THR A 27 -3.97 -11.14 1.08
N ASP A 28 -3.06 -12.09 0.94
CA ASP A 28 -2.10 -12.12 -0.18
C ASP A 28 -2.79 -12.04 -1.55
N THR A 29 -3.97 -12.65 -1.68
CA THR A 29 -4.80 -12.60 -2.90
C THR A 29 -5.27 -11.20 -3.26
N ASP A 30 -5.45 -10.32 -2.27
CA ASP A 30 -5.79 -8.91 -2.51
C ASP A 30 -4.62 -8.11 -3.06
N PHE A 31 -3.39 -8.66 -2.98
CA PHE A 31 -2.15 -8.04 -3.42
C PHE A 31 -1.51 -8.75 -4.61
N LEU A 32 -2.21 -9.72 -5.22
CA LEU A 32 -1.74 -10.49 -6.35
C LEU A 32 -1.89 -9.69 -7.65
N PHE A 33 -0.88 -8.89 -7.97
CA PHE A 33 -0.80 -8.12 -9.20
C PHE A 33 0.57 -8.27 -9.84
N LEU A 34 0.61 -8.11 -11.16
CA LEU A 34 1.87 -7.94 -11.87
C LEU A 34 2.53 -6.62 -11.43
N GLU A 35 3.86 -6.60 -11.42
CA GLU A 35 4.64 -5.38 -11.21
C GLU A 35 4.20 -4.29 -12.20
N GLY A 36 4.02 -3.05 -11.74
CA GLY A 36 3.50 -1.94 -12.55
C GLY A 36 1.97 -1.84 -12.62
N LYS A 37 1.22 -2.69 -11.90
CA LYS A 37 -0.25 -2.64 -11.78
C LYS A 37 -0.73 -2.05 -10.45
N GLU A 38 0.00 -1.08 -9.89
CA GLU A 38 -0.34 -0.45 -8.60
C GLU A 38 -1.72 0.20 -8.64
N ASN A 39 -2.12 0.78 -9.78
CA ASN A 39 -3.45 1.38 -9.95
C ASN A 39 -4.58 0.35 -9.81
N GLU A 40 -4.42 -0.86 -10.37
CA GLU A 40 -5.43 -1.93 -10.23
C GLU A 40 -5.56 -2.39 -8.78
N MET A 41 -4.47 -2.37 -8.02
CA MET A 41 -4.52 -2.64 -6.59
C MET A 41 -5.30 -1.55 -5.86
N ILE A 42 -5.00 -0.28 -6.11
CA ILE A 42 -5.68 0.83 -5.43
C ILE A 42 -7.19 0.76 -5.68
N GLU A 43 -7.64 0.44 -6.90
CA GLU A 43 -9.07 0.22 -7.18
C GLU A 43 -9.68 -0.92 -6.36
N LYS A 44 -8.98 -2.06 -6.23
CA LYS A 44 -9.46 -3.16 -5.38
C LYS A 44 -9.47 -2.79 -3.90
N LEU A 45 -8.47 -2.06 -3.40
CA LEU A 45 -8.41 -1.61 -2.01
C LEU A 45 -9.53 -0.63 -1.69
N LYS A 46 -9.85 0.30 -2.60
CA LYS A 46 -11.00 1.22 -2.48
C LYS A 46 -12.29 0.44 -2.26
N LEU A 47 -12.55 -0.55 -3.10
CA LEU A 47 -13.76 -1.38 -3.01
C LEU A 47 -13.78 -2.25 -1.73
N LYS A 48 -12.66 -2.89 -1.39
CA LYS A 48 -12.60 -3.84 -0.27
C LYS A 48 -12.62 -3.17 1.10
N LEU A 49 -11.98 -2.00 1.23
CA LEU A 49 -11.93 -1.25 2.47
C LEU A 49 -13.07 -0.22 2.59
N GLY A 50 -13.86 -0.02 1.53
CA GLY A 50 -14.90 1.00 1.47
C GLY A 50 -14.34 2.42 1.60
N LYS A 51 -13.18 2.66 0.98
CA LYS A 51 -12.41 3.91 1.13
C LYS A 51 -12.25 4.63 -0.19
N THR A 52 -12.15 5.95 -0.09
CA THR A 52 -11.79 6.80 -1.23
C THR A 52 -10.33 6.61 -1.60
N GLU A 53 -10.00 6.95 -2.84
CA GLU A 53 -8.63 6.91 -3.34
C GLU A 53 -7.67 7.77 -2.49
N VAL A 54 -8.14 8.96 -2.08
CA VAL A 54 -7.38 9.86 -1.20
C VAL A 54 -7.05 9.20 0.13
N GLU A 55 -8.01 8.50 0.75
CA GLU A 55 -7.77 7.78 2.00
C GLU A 55 -6.77 6.62 1.80
N ILE A 56 -6.83 5.90 0.68
CA ILE A 56 -5.87 4.83 0.38
C ILE A 56 -4.45 5.42 0.26
N TYR A 57 -4.28 6.53 -0.47
CA TYR A 57 -2.99 7.21 -0.56
C TYR A 57 -2.52 7.77 0.78
N GLN A 58 -3.43 8.30 1.61
CA GLN A 58 -3.09 8.74 2.96
C GLN A 58 -2.60 7.57 3.82
N ILE A 59 -3.24 6.40 3.72
CA ILE A 59 -2.80 5.19 4.41
C ILE A 59 -1.40 4.80 3.94
N LEU A 60 -1.18 4.71 2.62
CA LEU A 60 0.11 4.36 2.01
C LEU A 60 1.23 5.36 2.34
N ASN A 61 0.90 6.64 2.47
CA ASN A 61 1.83 7.71 2.85
C ASN A 61 2.09 7.79 4.37
N SER A 62 1.16 7.27 5.18
CA SER A 62 1.29 7.20 6.65
C SER A 62 2.07 5.96 7.13
N ILE A 63 2.33 5.06 6.19
CA ILE A 63 3.10 3.83 6.34
C ILE A 63 4.58 4.16 6.12
#